data_AF-A0A3B9BAC5-F1
#
_entry.id   AF-A0A3B9BAC5-F1
#
_cell.length_a   1.000
_cell.length_b   1.000
_cell.length_c   1.000
_cell.angle_alpha   90.00
_cell.angle_beta   90.00
_cell.angle_gamma   90.00
#
_symmetry.space_group_name_H-M   'P 1'
#
loop_
_entity.id
_entity.type
_entity.pdbx_description
1 polymer ?
#
loop_
_entity_poly.entity_id
_entity_poly.type
_entity_poly.pdbx_seq_one_letter_code
_entity_poly.pdbx_strand_id
1 'polypeptide(L)'
;MKTFCLLFILFVAAMLTSQGKPPSGFVSLFNEENLDGWWGAKTEDPDKWMSLSTDEFQKKWEASQIDIHKHWSVENGELVNDGKGLFLTTDKNYGDFELLLEYKTVAGADSGIYLRGIPQIQIWDSTKEGGKWKLGADKGSGGLWNNGPKGAPGRDPLVKSDKPFGEW
;
A
#
# COMPACT_ATOMS: atom_id res chain seq x y z
N MET A 1 -22.49 44.97 -34.63
CA MET A 1 -22.64 43.90 -33.62
C MET A 1 -21.68 42.77 -33.99
N LYS A 2 -20.58 42.60 -33.26
CA LYS A 2 -19.65 41.47 -33.44
C LYS A 2 -19.50 40.80 -32.07
N THR A 3 -20.18 39.68 -31.90
CA THR A 3 -20.15 38.86 -30.69
C THR A 3 -18.82 38.13 -30.66
N PHE A 4 -17.96 38.44 -29.69
CA PHE A 4 -16.72 37.72 -29.46
C PHE A 4 -17.05 36.52 -28.56
N CYS A 5 -17.01 35.32 -29.13
CA CYS A 5 -17.19 34.07 -28.39
C CYS A 5 -15.82 33.69 -27.81
N LEU A 6 -15.62 33.85 -26.50
CA LEU A 6 -14.44 33.31 -25.83
C LEU A 6 -14.64 31.79 -25.63
N LEU A 7 -13.87 30.99 -26.37
CA LEU A 7 -13.69 29.58 -26.06
C LEU A 7 -12.79 29.45 -24.83
N PHE A 8 -13.36 28.99 -23.71
CA PHE A 8 -12.58 28.49 -22.58
C PHE A 8 -12.10 27.09 -22.93
N ILE A 9 -10.80 26.94 -23.22
CA ILE A 9 -10.16 25.62 -23.33
C ILE A 9 -9.79 25.20 -21.91
N LEU A 10 -10.57 24.29 -21.33
CA LEU A 10 -10.16 23.57 -20.12
C LEU A 10 -8.99 22.66 -20.49
N PHE A 11 -7.77 23.01 -20.07
CA PHE A 11 -6.66 22.07 -20.01
C PHE A 11 -6.89 21.14 -18.82
N VAL A 12 -7.55 20.01 -19.07
CA VAL A 12 -7.46 18.86 -18.17
C VAL A 12 -6.08 18.27 -18.37
N ALA A 13 -5.15 18.60 -17.49
CA ALA A 13 -3.89 17.87 -17.39
C ALA A 13 -4.22 16.46 -16.88
N ALA A 14 -4.42 15.53 -17.80
CA ALA A 14 -4.38 14.12 -17.47
C ALA A 14 -2.94 13.84 -17.02
N MET A 15 -2.72 13.75 -15.71
CA MET A 15 -1.49 13.17 -15.18
C MET A 15 -1.57 11.67 -15.50
N LEU A 16 -1.06 11.30 -16.66
CA LEU A 16 -0.63 9.93 -16.94
C LEU A 16 0.53 9.68 -15.98
N THR A 17 0.25 9.02 -14.85
CA THR A 17 1.31 8.36 -14.09
C THR A 17 2.02 7.42 -15.06
N SER A 18 3.34 7.50 -15.08
CA SER A 18 4.17 6.74 -16.00
C SER A 18 4.07 5.25 -15.68
N GLN A 19 3.10 4.58 -16.29
CA GLN A 19 3.08 3.13 -16.57
C GLN A 19 4.41 2.77 -17.21
N GLY A 20 5.26 2.01 -16.51
CA GLY A 20 6.69 2.13 -16.78
C GLY A 20 7.53 0.95 -16.34
N LYS A 21 8.38 0.50 -17.26
CA LYS A 21 9.49 -0.41 -16.99
C LYS A 21 10.23 0.05 -15.72
N PRO A 22 10.47 -0.83 -14.75
CA PRO A 22 11.11 -0.45 -13.50
C PRO A 22 12.49 0.18 -13.74
N PRO A 23 12.97 1.06 -12.85
CA PRO A 23 14.32 1.61 -12.94
C PRO A 23 15.38 0.52 -13.08
N SER A 24 16.54 0.86 -13.63
CA SER A 24 17.65 -0.09 -13.77
C SER A 24 18.00 -0.72 -12.42
N GLY A 25 18.07 -2.05 -12.36
CA GLY A 25 18.31 -2.80 -11.13
C GLY A 25 17.06 -3.19 -10.33
N PHE A 26 15.89 -2.63 -10.67
CA PHE A 26 14.61 -2.98 -10.05
C PHE A 26 13.84 -4.00 -10.89
N VAL A 27 13.05 -4.82 -10.19
CA VAL A 27 12.07 -5.74 -10.79
C VAL A 27 10.69 -5.29 -10.34
N SER A 28 9.71 -5.24 -11.26
CA SER A 28 8.36 -4.86 -10.88
C SER A 28 7.71 -5.93 -10.00
N LEU A 29 7.10 -5.51 -8.89
CA LEU A 29 6.27 -6.38 -8.05
C LEU A 29 4.83 -6.47 -8.56
N PHE A 30 4.35 -5.41 -9.20
CA PHE A 30 2.99 -5.31 -9.74
C PHE A 30 3.04 -5.31 -11.26
N ASN A 31 2.18 -6.11 -11.87
CA ASN A 31 2.10 -6.25 -13.32
C ASN A 31 1.15 -5.24 -13.98
N GLU A 32 0.50 -4.36 -13.20
CA GLU A 32 -0.45 -3.34 -13.67
C GLU A 32 -1.76 -3.88 -14.28
N GLU A 33 -1.94 -5.21 -14.29
CA GLU A 33 -3.06 -5.87 -14.97
C GLU A 33 -4.00 -6.58 -14.00
N ASN A 34 -3.45 -7.32 -13.03
CA ASN A 34 -4.23 -8.18 -12.14
C ASN A 34 -3.47 -8.47 -10.83
N LEU A 35 -3.95 -9.45 -10.05
CA LEU A 35 -3.35 -9.86 -8.78
C LEU A 35 -2.38 -11.04 -8.91
N ASP A 36 -1.94 -11.40 -10.12
CA ASP A 36 -0.96 -12.47 -10.31
C ASP A 36 0.35 -12.13 -9.58
N GLY A 37 0.92 -13.12 -8.91
CA GLY A 37 2.09 -12.93 -8.04
C GLY A 37 1.76 -12.49 -6.61
N TRP A 38 0.46 -12.42 -6.26
CA TRP A 38 -0.01 -12.06 -4.92
C TRP A 38 -0.93 -13.11 -4.30
N TRP A 39 -0.86 -13.19 -2.98
CA TRP A 39 -1.78 -13.94 -2.12
C TRP A 39 -2.19 -13.10 -0.91
N GLY A 40 -3.12 -13.58 -0.09
CA GLY A 40 -3.68 -12.85 1.03
C GLY A 40 -3.20 -13.33 2.40
N ALA A 41 -2.63 -12.43 3.21
CA ALA A 41 -2.26 -12.70 4.60
C ALA A 41 -2.91 -11.68 5.56
N LYS A 42 -2.87 -11.98 6.86
CA LYS A 42 -3.16 -11.00 7.92
C LYS A 42 -1.86 -10.57 8.59
N THR A 43 -1.94 -9.65 9.54
CA THR A 43 -0.86 -9.46 10.52
C THR A 43 -0.67 -10.76 11.31
N GLU A 44 0.32 -11.55 10.91
CA GLU A 44 0.69 -12.79 11.57
C GLU A 44 2.21 -12.97 11.53
N ASP A 45 2.73 -13.81 12.43
CA ASP A 45 4.14 -14.17 12.46
C ASP A 45 4.50 -14.91 11.15
N PRO A 46 5.44 -14.40 10.35
CA PRO A 46 5.75 -15.00 9.05
C PRO A 46 6.30 -16.41 9.16
N ASP A 47 6.96 -16.76 10.28
CA ASP A 47 7.48 -18.11 10.49
C ASP A 47 6.37 -19.17 10.47
N LYS A 48 5.15 -18.79 10.87
CA LYS A 48 4.01 -19.72 10.91
C LYS A 48 3.64 -20.22 9.52
N TRP A 49 3.45 -19.33 8.55
CA TRP A 49 3.08 -19.75 7.20
C TRP A 49 4.28 -20.25 6.40
N MET A 50 5.51 -19.77 6.69
CA MET A 50 6.73 -20.31 6.09
C MET A 50 7.04 -21.75 6.53
N SER A 51 6.61 -22.14 7.73
CA SER A 51 6.78 -23.50 8.26
C SER A 51 5.75 -24.52 7.78
N LEU A 52 4.69 -24.08 7.08
CA LEU A 52 3.65 -24.97 6.59
C LEU A 52 4.22 -25.95 5.56
N SER A 53 3.65 -27.15 5.51
CA SER A 53 3.89 -28.03 4.36
C SER A 53 3.36 -27.39 3.08
N THR A 54 3.88 -27.81 1.92
CA THR A 54 3.44 -27.32 0.61
C THR A 54 1.91 -27.41 0.46
N ASP A 55 1.30 -28.53 0.87
CA ASP A 55 -0.14 -28.75 0.75
C ASP A 55 -0.96 -27.83 1.67
N GLU A 56 -0.47 -27.55 2.88
CA GLU A 56 -1.15 -26.64 3.81
C GLU A 56 -1.02 -25.19 3.36
N PHE A 57 0.16 -24.79 2.89
CA PHE A 57 0.36 -23.47 2.32
C PHE A 57 -0.50 -23.28 1.07
N GLN A 58 -0.57 -24.28 0.19
CA GLN A 58 -1.41 -24.23 -1.01
C GLN A 58 -2.89 -24.03 -0.66
N LYS A 59 -3.42 -24.73 0.34
CA LYS A 59 -4.81 -24.52 0.82
C LYS A 59 -5.03 -23.11 1.36
N LYS A 60 -4.06 -22.58 2.12
CA LYS A 60 -4.11 -21.21 2.65
C LYS A 60 -4.07 -20.18 1.51
N TRP A 61 -3.21 -20.40 0.52
CA TRP A 61 -3.08 -19.59 -0.68
C TRP A 61 -4.40 -19.57 -1.46
N GLU A 62 -4.96 -20.74 -1.79
CA GLU A 62 -6.24 -20.87 -2.52
C GLU A 62 -7.40 -20.20 -1.80
N ALA A 63 -7.51 -20.39 -0.48
CA ALA A 63 -8.52 -19.73 0.32
C ALA A 63 -8.36 -18.19 0.30
N SER A 64 -7.13 -17.71 0.27
CA SER A 64 -6.82 -16.28 0.23
C SER A 64 -7.19 -15.63 -1.10
N GLN A 65 -7.12 -16.38 -2.21
CA GLN A 65 -7.45 -15.86 -3.55
C GLN A 65 -8.89 -15.34 -3.63
N ILE A 66 -9.83 -16.04 -2.99
CA ILE A 66 -11.25 -15.64 -2.95
C ILE A 66 -11.41 -14.28 -2.25
N ASP A 67 -10.68 -14.07 -1.16
CA ASP A 67 -10.77 -12.85 -0.36
C ASP A 67 -10.09 -11.67 -1.06
N ILE A 68 -8.87 -11.85 -1.57
CA ILE A 68 -8.15 -10.75 -2.24
C ILE A 68 -8.88 -10.31 -3.51
N HIS A 69 -9.46 -11.22 -4.30
CA HIS A 69 -10.24 -10.83 -5.49
C HIS A 69 -11.59 -10.17 -5.16
N LYS A 70 -12.03 -10.23 -3.90
CA LYS A 70 -13.23 -9.53 -3.44
C LYS A 70 -12.93 -8.10 -2.98
N HIS A 71 -11.73 -7.86 -2.45
CA HIS A 71 -11.39 -6.63 -1.73
C HIS A 71 -10.26 -5.82 -2.38
N TRP A 72 -9.54 -6.41 -3.32
CA TRP A 72 -8.53 -5.76 -4.14
C TRP A 72 -8.94 -5.77 -5.61
N SER A 73 -8.73 -4.62 -6.26
CA SER A 73 -8.95 -4.42 -7.69
C SER A 73 -7.73 -3.74 -8.31
N VAL A 74 -7.62 -3.88 -9.63
CA VAL A 74 -6.71 -3.06 -10.44
C VAL A 74 -7.55 -2.01 -11.16
N GLU A 75 -7.31 -0.74 -10.86
CA GLU A 75 -8.04 0.39 -11.43
C GLU A 75 -7.03 1.40 -11.97
N ASN A 76 -7.10 1.70 -13.26
CA ASN A 76 -6.17 2.62 -13.93
C ASN A 76 -4.68 2.27 -13.74
N GLY A 77 -4.35 0.98 -13.62
CA GLY A 77 -2.98 0.52 -13.34
C GLY A 77 -2.54 0.76 -11.89
N GLU A 78 -3.48 0.90 -10.95
CA GLU A 78 -3.23 1.04 -9.51
C GLU A 78 -3.84 -0.15 -8.76
N LEU A 79 -3.17 -0.63 -7.70
CA LEU A 79 -3.78 -1.54 -6.73
C LEU A 79 -4.70 -0.75 -5.80
N VAL A 80 -5.99 -1.08 -5.77
CA VAL A 80 -7.00 -0.41 -4.94
C VAL A 80 -7.61 -1.40 -3.96
N ASN A 81 -7.75 -0.98 -2.69
CA ASN A 81 -8.42 -1.76 -1.64
C ASN A 81 -9.64 -1.02 -1.10
N ASP A 82 -10.71 -1.75 -0.81
CA ASP A 82 -11.97 -1.21 -0.27
C ASP A 82 -11.97 -1.00 1.25
N GLY A 83 -10.82 -1.16 1.91
CA GLY A 83 -10.62 -1.07 3.36
C GLY A 83 -10.95 -2.37 4.11
N LYS A 84 -11.10 -3.49 3.41
CA LYS A 84 -11.45 -4.80 4.00
C LYS A 84 -10.56 -5.92 3.42
N GLY A 85 -10.76 -7.12 3.96
CA GLY A 85 -10.12 -8.33 3.49
C GLY A 85 -8.70 -8.52 4.02
N LEU A 86 -7.99 -9.42 3.36
CA LEU A 86 -6.60 -9.75 3.57
C LEU A 86 -5.68 -8.72 2.91
N PHE A 87 -4.45 -8.67 3.39
CA PHE A 87 -3.39 -7.85 2.79
C PHE A 87 -2.77 -8.59 1.62
N LEU A 88 -2.50 -7.88 0.52
CA LEU A 88 -1.71 -8.43 -0.57
C LEU A 88 -0.28 -8.70 -0.10
N THR A 89 0.14 -9.94 -0.27
CA THR A 89 1.46 -10.46 0.07
C THR A 89 2.06 -11.07 -1.19
N THR A 90 3.31 -10.76 -1.48
CA THR A 90 3.98 -11.31 -2.67
C THR A 90 4.11 -12.83 -2.55
N ASP A 91 3.90 -13.57 -3.63
CA ASP A 91 4.15 -15.02 -3.68
C ASP A 91 5.64 -15.34 -3.40
N LYS A 92 6.52 -14.43 -3.81
CA LYS A 92 7.97 -14.54 -3.57
C LYS A 92 8.33 -13.93 -2.22
N ASN A 93 9.25 -14.60 -1.54
CA ASN A 93 9.96 -14.05 -0.40
C ASN A 93 11.26 -13.37 -0.85
N TYR A 94 11.60 -12.27 -0.17
CA TYR A 94 12.80 -11.49 -0.46
C TYR A 94 13.71 -11.44 0.77
N GLY A 95 15.02 -11.48 0.51
CA GLY A 95 16.05 -11.29 1.53
C GLY A 95 16.26 -9.81 1.81
N ASP A 96 17.47 -9.31 1.58
CA ASP A 96 17.73 -7.87 1.59
C ASP A 96 17.33 -7.27 0.23
N PHE A 97 16.64 -6.14 0.26
CA PHE A 97 16.10 -5.49 -0.93
C PHE A 97 16.04 -3.97 -0.78
N GLU A 98 15.94 -3.31 -1.91
CA GLU A 98 15.49 -1.92 -2.02
C GLU A 98 14.07 -1.92 -2.58
N LEU A 99 13.16 -1.19 -1.94
CA LEU A 99 11.76 -1.10 -2.34
C LEU A 99 11.44 0.35 -2.74
N LEU A 100 11.02 0.51 -3.99
CA LEU A 100 10.48 1.76 -4.52
C LEU A 100 9.01 1.56 -4.81
N LEU A 101 8.17 2.42 -4.23
CA LEU A 101 6.73 2.46 -4.46
C LEU A 101 6.20 3.87 -4.25
N GLU A 102 5.03 4.11 -4.80
CA GLU A 102 4.19 5.26 -4.49
C GLU A 102 2.90 4.76 -3.85
N TYR A 103 2.30 5.56 -2.96
CA TYR A 103 0.97 5.26 -2.43
C TYR A 103 0.16 6.55 -2.37
N LYS A 104 -1.15 6.42 -2.55
CA LYS A 104 -2.13 7.48 -2.41
C LYS A 104 -3.13 7.05 -1.35
N THR A 105 -3.29 7.86 -0.31
CA THR A 105 -4.18 7.53 0.82
C THR A 105 -5.42 8.41 0.84
N VAL A 106 -6.43 7.98 1.62
CA VAL A 106 -7.74 8.62 1.75
C VAL A 106 -8.08 8.83 3.23
N ALA A 107 -9.08 9.68 3.50
CA ALA A 107 -9.57 9.89 4.85
C ALA A 107 -10.06 8.58 5.48
N GLY A 108 -9.72 8.37 6.76
CA GLY A 108 -10.04 7.17 7.52
C GLY A 108 -9.20 5.93 7.20
N ALA A 109 -8.25 5.99 6.25
CA ALA A 109 -7.41 4.85 5.90
C ALA A 109 -6.45 4.44 7.04
N ASP A 110 -6.17 3.14 7.11
CA ASP A 110 -5.18 2.51 7.99
C ASP A 110 -4.62 1.30 7.24
N SER A 111 -3.40 1.43 6.72
CA SER A 111 -2.73 0.50 5.82
C SER A 111 -1.24 0.46 6.15
N GLY A 112 -0.44 -0.20 5.34
CA GLY A 112 1.02 -0.14 5.48
C GLY A 112 1.72 -1.19 4.66
N ILE A 113 3.05 -1.11 4.69
CA ILE A 113 3.93 -2.05 3.98
C ILE A 113 4.65 -2.90 5.01
N TYR A 114 4.39 -4.20 4.99
CA TYR A 114 5.05 -5.16 5.87
C TYR A 114 6.35 -5.66 5.23
N LEU A 115 7.49 -5.26 5.79
CA LEU A 115 8.80 -5.69 5.31
C LEU A 115 9.05 -7.14 5.73
N ARG A 116 9.05 -8.08 4.78
CA ARG A 116 9.19 -9.53 5.06
C ARG A 116 8.15 -10.05 6.08
N GLY A 117 6.94 -9.49 6.06
CA GLY A 117 5.87 -9.83 6.99
C GLY A 117 5.89 -9.04 8.31
N ILE A 118 7.05 -8.58 8.79
CA ILE A 118 7.22 -7.66 9.93
C ILE A 118 8.63 -7.02 9.91
N PRO A 119 8.79 -5.72 10.20
CA PRO A 119 7.79 -4.77 10.71
C PRO A 119 6.96 -4.08 9.61
N GLN A 120 5.91 -3.37 10.04
CA GLN A 120 5.02 -2.53 9.22
C GLN A 120 5.57 -1.11 9.12
N ILE A 121 5.77 -0.61 7.91
CA ILE A 121 5.83 0.82 7.61
C ILE A 121 4.39 1.34 7.55
N GLN A 122 4.01 2.18 8.50
CA GLN A 122 2.62 2.59 8.67
C GLN A 122 2.16 3.62 7.62
N ILE A 123 0.93 3.46 7.14
CA ILE A 123 0.22 4.45 6.33
C ILE A 123 -1.15 4.66 6.96
N TRP A 124 -1.51 5.89 7.30
CA TRP A 124 -2.80 6.15 7.96
C TRP A 124 -3.30 7.57 7.76
N ASP A 125 -4.57 7.78 8.05
CA ASP A 125 -5.13 9.09 8.27
C ASP A 125 -4.44 9.75 9.49
N SER A 126 -3.59 10.74 9.19
CA SER A 126 -2.83 11.50 10.19
C SER A 126 -3.60 12.68 10.79
N THR A 127 -4.85 12.91 10.39
CA THR A 127 -5.70 13.98 10.93
C THR A 127 -6.37 13.55 12.23
N LYS A 128 -6.97 14.52 12.92
CA LYS A 128 -7.69 14.27 14.17
C LYS A 128 -8.93 13.41 13.91
N GLU A 129 -9.58 13.64 12.78
CA GLU A 129 -10.80 12.98 12.32
C GLU A 129 -10.56 11.49 12.04
N GLY A 130 -9.35 11.13 11.57
CA GLY A 130 -8.92 9.74 11.46
C GLY A 130 -8.90 8.96 12.78
N GLY A 131 -8.89 9.65 13.93
CA GLY A 131 -9.13 9.04 15.25
C GLY A 131 -7.96 8.22 15.81
N LYS A 132 -6.77 8.25 15.18
CA LYS A 132 -5.60 7.43 15.55
C LYS A 132 -4.49 8.20 16.27
N TRP A 133 -4.71 9.43 16.70
CA TRP A 133 -3.71 10.23 17.45
C TRP A 133 -3.27 9.59 18.77
N LYS A 134 -4.12 8.82 19.45
CA LYS A 134 -3.72 8.05 20.65
C LYS A 134 -2.63 7.01 20.34
N LEU A 135 -2.60 6.55 19.09
CA LEU A 135 -1.59 5.64 18.57
C LEU A 135 -0.37 6.41 18.03
N GLY A 136 -0.52 7.69 17.66
CA GLY A 136 0.58 8.53 17.17
C GLY A 136 0.44 8.95 15.72
N ALA A 137 -0.76 8.82 15.13
CA ALA A 137 -1.00 9.23 13.75
C ALA A 137 -0.79 10.72 13.48
N ASP A 138 -0.86 11.55 14.51
CA ASP A 138 -0.51 12.98 14.43
C ASP A 138 0.95 13.21 14.00
N LYS A 139 1.83 12.22 14.21
CA LYS A 139 3.24 12.26 13.78
C LYS A 139 3.44 11.97 12.29
N GLY A 140 2.42 11.46 11.60
CA GLY A 140 2.47 11.10 10.18
C GLY A 140 2.72 9.61 9.92
N SER A 141 2.75 9.28 8.63
CA SER A 141 3.04 7.93 8.11
C SER A 141 4.56 7.68 8.02
N GLY A 142 4.96 6.43 7.74
CA GLY A 142 6.36 6.05 7.48
C GLY A 142 7.13 5.49 8.68
N GLY A 143 6.53 5.45 9.88
CA GLY A 143 7.12 4.82 11.06
C GLY A 143 7.07 3.29 11.02
N LEU A 144 8.06 2.62 11.63
CA LEU A 144 8.12 1.17 11.80
C LEU A 144 7.22 0.73 12.98
N TRP A 145 5.91 0.74 12.78
CA TRP A 145 4.90 0.79 13.83
C TRP A 145 4.98 -0.34 14.88
N ASN A 146 5.20 -1.57 14.44
CA ASN A 146 5.35 -2.75 15.29
C ASN A 146 6.82 -3.11 15.59
N ASN A 147 7.76 -2.19 15.32
CA ASN A 147 9.18 -2.34 15.66
C ASN A 147 9.48 -1.86 17.10
N GLY A 148 8.94 -2.57 18.09
CA GLY A 148 9.18 -2.30 19.51
C GLY A 148 8.19 -1.35 20.19
N PRO A 149 8.42 -1.04 21.49
CA PRO A 149 7.50 -0.24 22.30
C PRO A 149 7.48 1.23 21.86
N LYS A 150 6.52 2.00 22.40
CA LYS A 150 6.43 3.45 22.16
C LYS A 150 7.75 4.13 22.56
N GLY A 151 8.30 4.96 21.67
CA GLY A 151 9.59 5.63 21.85
C GLY A 151 10.81 4.82 21.41
N ALA A 152 10.63 3.58 20.93
CA ALA A 152 11.71 2.84 20.29
C ALA A 152 12.21 3.56 19.02
N PRO A 153 13.52 3.58 18.75
CA PRO A 153 14.06 4.17 17.52
C PRO A 153 13.40 3.59 16.27
N GLY A 154 12.97 4.48 15.36
CA GLY A 154 12.35 4.12 14.09
C GLY A 154 10.85 3.78 14.16
N ARG A 155 10.26 3.61 15.36
CA ARG A 155 8.82 3.35 15.49
C ARG A 155 7.98 4.51 14.97
N ASP A 156 8.32 5.72 15.38
CA ASP A 156 7.68 6.95 14.93
C ASP A 156 8.51 7.57 13.80
N PRO A 157 7.88 8.20 12.79
CA PRO A 157 8.61 8.91 11.75
C PRO A 157 9.35 10.12 12.33
N LEU A 158 10.46 10.52 11.68
CA LEU A 158 11.24 11.68 12.09
C LEU A 158 10.49 13.01 11.85
N VAL A 159 9.69 13.04 10.79
CA VAL A 159 8.89 14.20 10.36
C VAL A 159 7.56 13.73 9.80
N LYS A 160 6.53 14.57 9.95
CA LYS A 160 5.27 14.39 9.23
C LYS A 160 5.44 14.88 7.79
N SER A 161 5.42 13.96 6.84
CA SER A 161 5.59 14.27 5.40
C SER A 161 4.50 13.69 4.52
N ASP A 162 3.37 13.29 5.12
CA ASP A 162 2.15 12.91 4.40
C ASP A 162 1.69 14.06 3.50
N LYS A 163 1.46 13.76 2.23
CA LYS A 163 0.76 14.66 1.32
C LYS A 163 -0.74 14.68 1.62
N PRO A 164 -1.47 15.71 1.15
CA PRO A 164 -2.94 15.72 1.21
C PRO A 164 -3.56 14.45 0.62
N PHE A 165 -4.75 14.07 1.09
CA PHE A 165 -5.47 12.92 0.56
C PHE A 165 -5.72 13.06 -0.95
N GLY A 166 -5.53 11.97 -1.67
CA GLY A 166 -5.64 11.93 -3.14
C GLY A 166 -4.37 12.34 -3.89
N GLU A 167 -3.30 12.74 -3.21
CA GLU A 167 -1.98 12.95 -3.79
C GLU A 167 -1.06 11.73 -3.57
N TRP A 168 -0.08 11.56 -4.46
CA TRP A 168 1.00 10.56 -4.41
C TRP A 168 2.26 11.16 -3.80
#